data_AF-A0A951MSA4-F1
#
_entry.id   AF-A0A951MSA4-F1
#
_cell.length_a   1.000
_cell.length_b   1.000
_cell.length_c   1.000
_cell.angle_alpha   90.00
_cell.angle_beta   90.00
_cell.angle_gamma   90.00
#
_symmetry.space_group_name_H-M   'P 1'
#
loop_
_entity.id
_entity.type
_entity.pdbx_description
1 polymer ?
#
loop_
_entity_poly.entity_id
_entity_poly.type
_entity_poly.pdbx_seq_one_letter_code
_entity_poly.pdbx_strand_id
1 'polypeptide(L)' 'MVVEPEGEIFVSRCPELDIATWGYTAEDTWADLAEAVELYFEAASQDQTHRRL' A
#
# COMPACT_ATOMS: atom_id res chain seq x y z
N MET A 1 3.64 -4.01 7.63
CA MET A 1 4.19 -4.16 6.27
C MET A 1 5.19 -5.30 6.22
N VAL A 2 5.07 -6.15 5.20
CA VAL A 2 6.02 -7.22 4.88
C VAL A 2 6.27 -7.22 3.37
N VAL A 3 7.48 -7.60 2.93
CA VAL A 3 7.84 -7.83 1.53
C VAL A 3 8.45 -9.21 1.43
N GLU A 4 7.92 -10.03 0.52
CA GLU A 4 8.30 -11.44 0.37
C GLU A 4 8.46 -11.76 -1.11
N PRO A 5 9.48 -12.55 -1.51
CA PRO A 5 9.56 -13.06 -2.87
C PRO A 5 8.44 -14.07 -3.14
N GLU A 6 7.76 -13.94 -4.28
CA GLU A 6 6.71 -14.83 -4.76
C GLU A 6 7.01 -15.21 -6.23
N GLY A 7 7.77 -16.28 -6.42
CA GLY A 7 8.23 -16.68 -7.75
C GLY A 7 9.30 -15.73 -8.30
N GLU A 8 9.01 -15.07 -9.43
CA GLU A 8 9.93 -14.16 -10.12
C GLU A 8 9.75 -12.69 -9.69
N ILE A 9 8.85 -12.42 -8.76
CA ILE A 9 8.50 -11.08 -8.27
C ILE A 9 8.61 -11.02 -6.75
N PHE A 10 8.53 -9.81 -6.22
CA PHE A 10 8.31 -9.51 -4.81
C PHE A 10 6.88 -9.04 -4.64
N VAL A 11 6.24 -9.48 -3.55
CA VAL A 11 4.91 -9.06 -3.14
C VAL A 11 5.04 -8.39 -1.78
N SER A 12 4.43 -7.23 -1.64
CA SER A 12 4.34 -6.51 -0.38
C SER A 12 2.90 -6.42 0.09
N ARG A 13 2.71 -6.45 1.41
CA ARG A 13 1.38 -6.46 2.03
C ARG A 13 1.35 -5.56 3.26
N CYS A 14 0.28 -4.78 3.41
CA CYS A 14 -0.11 -4.07 4.63
C CYS A 14 -1.50 -4.59 5.07
N PRO A 15 -1.55 -5.71 5.82
CA PRO A 15 -2.82 -6.33 6.22
C PRO A 15 -3.74 -5.41 7.03
N GLU A 16 -3.18 -4.46 7.77
CA GLU A 16 -3.93 -3.50 8.59
C GLU A 16 -4.80 -2.55 7.76
N LEU A 17 -4.40 -2.29 6.52
CA LEU A 17 -5.08 -1.37 5.60
C LEU A 17 -5.70 -2.10 4.39
N ASP A 18 -5.53 -3.42 4.30
CA ASP A 18 -5.92 -4.23 3.15
C ASP A 18 -5.29 -3.73 1.82
N ILE A 19 -4.00 -3.34 1.89
CA ILE A 19 -3.24 -2.84 0.74
C ILE A 19 -2.14 -3.85 0.38
N ALA A 20 -1.92 -4.07 -0.91
CA ALA A 20 -0.82 -4.89 -1.42
C ALA A 20 -0.25 -4.30 -2.71
N THR A 21 1.06 -4.46 -2.91
CA THR A 21 1.75 -4.14 -4.18
C THR A 21 2.68 -5.28 -4.59
N TRP A 22 3.20 -5.22 -5.81
CA TRP A 22 4.14 -6.21 -6.34
C TRP A 22 5.14 -5.54 -7.28
N GLY A 23 6.33 -6.11 -7.41
CA GLY A 23 7.39 -5.57 -8.25
C GLY A 23 8.54 -6.56 -8.48
N TYR A 24 9.50 -6.21 -9.33
CA TYR A 24 10.62 -7.10 -9.65
C TYR A 24 11.79 -7.02 -8.66
N THR A 25 11.81 -5.99 -7.80
CA THR A 25 12.81 -5.83 -6.74
C THR A 25 12.13 -5.57 -5.40
N ALA A 26 12.77 -5.99 -4.31
CA ALA A 26 12.25 -5.73 -2.97
C ALA A 26 12.18 -4.23 -2.65
N GLU A 27 13.14 -3.45 -3.14
CA GLU A 27 13.23 -2.00 -2.92
C GLU A 27 12.09 -1.25 -3.62
N ASP A 28 11.85 -1.53 -4.91
CA ASP A 28 10.75 -0.91 -5.66
C ASP A 28 9.40 -1.28 -5.04
N THR A 29 9.20 -2.55 -4.72
CA THR A 29 7.93 -3.04 -4.14
C THR A 29 7.64 -2.40 -2.78
N TRP A 30 8.68 -2.14 -1.97
CA TRP A 30 8.53 -1.41 -0.71
C TRP A 30 8.16 0.06 -0.94
N ALA A 31 8.83 0.72 -1.89
CA ALA A 31 8.54 2.11 -2.24
C ALA A 31 7.09 2.28 -2.73
N ASP A 32 6.63 1.38 -3.60
CA ASP A 32 5.24 1.38 -4.09
C ASP A 32 4.23 1.18 -2.96
N LEU A 33 4.51 0.28 -2.01
CA LEU A 33 3.60 0.07 -0.88
C LEU A 33 3.57 1.27 0.06
N ALA A 34 4.71 1.95 0.27
CA ALA A 34 4.74 3.18 1.04
C ALA A 34 3.90 4.28 0.36
N GLU A 35 4.02 4.45 -0.96
CA GLU A 35 3.19 5.41 -1.72
C GLU A 35 1.69 5.06 -1.62
N ALA A 36 1.33 3.79 -1.79
CA ALA A 36 -0.06 3.35 -1.69
C ALA A 36 -0.66 3.62 -0.30
N VAL A 37 0.14 3.45 0.77
CA VAL A 37 -0.27 3.76 2.15
C VAL A 37 -0.47 5.26 2.35
N GLU A 38 0.45 6.10 1.86
CA GLU A 38 0.29 7.56 1.94
C GLU A 38 -0.98 8.00 1.19
N LEU A 39 -1.18 7.50 -0.03
CA LEU A 39 -2.35 7.81 -0.84
C LEU A 39 -3.67 7.40 -0.16
N TYR A 40 -3.69 6.26 0.54
CA TYR A 40 -4.84 5.82 1.32
C TYR A 40 -5.24 6.85 2.39
N PHE A 41 -4.26 7.36 3.14
CA PHE A 41 -4.51 8.38 4.17
C PHE A 41 -4.85 9.74 3.57
N GLU A 42 -4.22 10.12 2.46
CA GLU A 42 -4.59 11.34 1.73
C GLU A 42 -6.05 11.28 1.27
N ALA A 43 -6.48 10.17 0.67
CA ALA A 43 -7.88 9.96 0.27
C ALA A 43 -8.83 10.00 1.46
N ALA A 44 -8.50 9.34 2.58
CA ALA A 44 -9.29 9.38 3.80
C ALA A 44 -9.37 10.80 4.41
N SER A 45 -8.32 11.61 4.25
CA SER A 45 -8.31 13.01 4.71
C SER A 45 -9.16 13.93 3.81
N GLN A 46 -9.19 13.67 2.50
CA GLN A 46 -10.01 14.42 1.55
C GLN A 46 -11.51 14.10 1.69
N ASP A 47 -11.86 12.91 2.19
CA ASP A 47 -13.24 12.46 2.41
C ASP A 47 -13.92 13.10 3.64
N GLN A 48 -13.22 13.97 4.40
CA GLN A 48 -13.79 14.71 5.55
C GLN A 48 -14.97 15.65 5.20
N THR A 49 -15.36 15.74 3.93
CA THR A 49 -16.54 16.51 3.48
C THR A 49 -17.84 15.70 3.50
N HIS A 50 -17.82 14.36 3.66
CA HIS A 50 -19.03 13.53 3.54
C HIS A 50 -19.29 12.53 4.69
N ARG A 51 -18.87 12.87 5.92
CA ARG A 51 -19.27 12.14 7.13
C ARG A 51 -20.05 13.01 8.12
N ARG A 52 -21.25 13.40 7.71
CA ARG A 52 -22.35 13.78 8.62
C ARG A 52 -23.58 12.96 8.27
N LEU A 53 -23.73 11.82 8.94
CA LEU A 53 -25.00 11.11 9.12
C LEU A 53 -25.04 10.59 10.56
#